data_AF-A0A7X7YA19-F1
#
_entry.id   AF-A0A7X7YA19-F1
#
_cell.length_a   1.000
_cell.length_b   1.000
_cell.length_c   1.000
_cell.angle_alpha   90.00
_cell.angle_beta   90.00
_cell.angle_gamma   90.00
#
_symmetry.space_group_name_H-M   'P 1'
#
loop_
_entity.id
_entity.type
_entity.pdbx_description
1 polymer ?
#
loop_
_entity_poly.entity_id
_entity_poly.type
_entity_poly.pdbx_seq_one_letter_code
_entity_poly.pdbx_strand_id
1 'polypeptide(L)'
;MKPMRFARRLDRVFVFAALALTFSIPAAALGFSNEPVDFRGIQWGARIGELRGMQFLAEEGDLKFYERENDPMLLENVRLDRIVYGFYKDQFFTAMVYYASLADFLNLKDILSRNHGEPFRPEETPNRYFWSGEQIDILLIFNENTLSGRVSYFFKPLQKQAEGRQ
;
A
#
# COMPACT_ATOMS: atom_id res chain seq x y z
N MET A 1 13.85 26.57 -85.74
CA MET A 1 15.23 26.80 -85.27
C MET A 1 15.49 25.85 -84.08
N LYS A 2 16.69 25.25 -83.99
CA LYS A 2 17.08 24.15 -83.06
C LYS A 2 16.86 24.46 -81.55
N PRO A 3 16.88 23.42 -80.68
CA PRO A 3 16.08 23.28 -79.46
C PRO A 3 16.89 23.48 -78.17
N MET A 4 16.28 23.35 -76.98
CA MET A 4 17.01 22.77 -75.84
C MET A 4 16.10 22.09 -74.81
N ARG A 5 16.52 20.86 -74.46
CA ARG A 5 15.99 19.93 -73.46
C ARG A 5 16.34 20.41 -72.03
N PHE A 6 15.61 19.89 -71.04
CA PHE A 6 16.07 19.01 -69.94
C PHE A 6 14.96 19.02 -68.85
N ALA A 7 14.10 18.00 -68.76
CA ALA A 7 14.30 16.65 -68.20
C ALA A 7 14.42 16.59 -66.66
N ARG A 8 13.39 15.93 -66.06
CA ARG A 8 13.37 15.11 -64.82
C ARG A 8 13.44 15.88 -63.49
N ARG A 9 12.68 15.56 -62.43
CA ARG A 9 12.22 14.28 -61.86
C ARG A 9 10.88 14.50 -61.11
N LEU A 10 9.86 13.68 -61.38
CA LEU A 10 9.38 12.54 -60.57
C LEU A 10 8.87 12.87 -59.16
N ASP A 11 7.53 12.81 -59.08
CA ASP A 11 6.66 12.24 -58.05
C ASP A 11 6.91 12.54 -56.56
N ARG A 12 5.86 13.03 -55.89
CA ARG A 12 5.00 12.18 -55.03
C ARG A 12 3.92 13.00 -54.32
N VAL A 13 2.68 12.75 -54.71
CA VAL A 13 1.48 12.98 -53.88
C VAL A 13 1.50 11.94 -52.77
N PHE A 14 1.41 12.31 -51.49
CA PHE A 14 0.79 11.46 -50.48
C PHE A 14 0.10 12.29 -49.38
N VAL A 15 -1.14 11.87 -49.12
CA VAL A 15 -2.22 12.46 -48.33
C VAL A 15 -1.90 12.50 -46.84
N PHE A 16 -2.17 13.63 -46.18
CA PHE A 16 -2.21 13.73 -44.72
C PHE A 16 -3.53 13.16 -44.20
N ALA A 17 -3.48 11.97 -43.58
CA ALA A 17 -4.56 11.44 -42.75
C ALA A 17 -4.12 11.52 -41.28
N ALA A 18 -4.66 12.50 -40.55
CA ALA A 18 -4.43 12.66 -39.12
C ALA A 18 -5.18 11.56 -38.36
N LEU A 19 -4.46 10.55 -37.90
CA LEU A 19 -4.99 9.53 -36.98
C LEU A 19 -4.87 10.08 -35.56
N ALA A 20 -5.97 10.58 -35.00
CA ALA A 20 -6.06 10.95 -33.61
C ALA A 20 -6.00 9.67 -32.74
N LEU A 21 -4.80 9.32 -32.27
CA LEU A 21 -4.63 8.36 -31.19
C LEU A 21 -5.15 9.01 -29.90
N THR A 22 -6.40 8.74 -29.56
CA THR A 22 -6.90 8.94 -28.20
C THR A 22 -6.22 7.91 -27.31
N PHE A 23 -5.08 8.26 -26.73
CA PHE A 23 -4.49 7.51 -25.64
C PHE A 23 -5.46 7.63 -24.46
N SER A 24 -6.29 6.61 -24.22
CA SER A 24 -6.98 6.46 -22.94
C SER A 24 -5.88 6.34 -21.90
N ILE A 25 -5.63 7.42 -21.16
CA ILE A 25 -4.79 7.37 -19.97
C ILE A 25 -5.53 6.41 -19.03
N PRO A 26 -5.01 5.21 -18.72
CA PRO A 26 -5.59 4.44 -17.63
C PRO A 26 -5.50 5.34 -16.41
N ALA A 27 -6.63 5.60 -15.75
CA ALA A 27 -6.62 6.24 -14.46
C ALA A 27 -5.84 5.31 -13.53
N ALA A 28 -4.52 5.55 -13.41
CA ALA A 28 -3.73 4.99 -12.35
C ALA A 28 -4.48 5.38 -11.08
N ALA A 29 -5.04 4.37 -10.40
CA ALA A 29 -5.64 4.58 -9.10
C ALA A 29 -4.62 5.39 -8.30
N LEU A 30 -5.04 6.54 -7.77
CA LEU A 30 -4.19 7.45 -7.00
C LEU A 30 -3.83 6.76 -5.67
N GLY A 31 -2.98 5.74 -5.75
CA GLY A 31 -2.29 5.13 -4.64
C GLY A 31 -1.15 6.02 -4.21
N PHE A 32 -0.82 6.04 -2.93
CA PHE A 32 0.41 6.72 -2.51
C PHE A 32 1.63 6.10 -3.22
N SER A 33 2.56 6.94 -3.66
CA SER A 33 3.62 6.52 -4.60
C SER A 33 4.67 5.59 -4.00
N ASN A 34 4.74 5.47 -2.67
CA ASN A 34 5.76 4.71 -1.94
C ASN A 34 5.14 3.55 -1.16
N GLU A 35 4.47 2.64 -1.84
CA GLU A 35 3.92 1.43 -1.21
C GLU A 35 5.01 0.52 -0.64
N PRO A 36 4.88 0.09 0.62
CA PRO A 36 5.84 -0.82 1.20
C PRO A 36 5.69 -2.20 0.53
N VAL A 37 6.77 -2.71 -0.05
CA VAL A 37 6.81 -4.06 -0.66
C VAL A 37 6.85 -5.18 0.38
N ASP A 38 7.21 -4.84 1.61
CA ASP A 38 7.28 -5.73 2.76
C ASP A 38 6.93 -4.97 4.04
N PHE A 39 6.67 -5.72 5.12
CA PHE A 39 6.66 -5.16 6.46
C PHE A 39 7.76 -5.82 7.29
N ARG A 40 8.79 -5.04 7.64
CA ARG A 40 9.94 -5.47 8.46
C ARG A 40 10.63 -6.73 7.92
N GLY A 41 10.83 -6.78 6.61
CA GLY A 41 11.49 -7.87 5.89
C GLY A 41 10.58 -9.04 5.54
N ILE A 42 9.27 -8.97 5.84
CA ILE A 42 8.30 -10.00 5.47
C ILE A 42 7.50 -9.49 4.28
N GLN A 43 7.71 -10.11 3.12
CA GLN A 43 6.97 -9.77 1.90
C GLN A 43 5.49 -10.10 2.06
N TRP A 44 4.63 -9.25 1.50
CA TRP A 44 3.20 -9.53 1.43
C TRP A 44 2.94 -10.83 0.66
N GLY A 45 2.09 -11.69 1.20
CA GLY A 45 1.81 -13.01 0.66
C GLY A 45 2.82 -14.10 1.03
N ALA A 46 3.92 -13.78 1.74
CA ALA A 46 4.88 -14.78 2.21
C ALA A 46 4.19 -15.85 3.07
N ARG A 47 4.63 -17.10 2.94
CA ARG A 47 4.03 -18.22 3.70
C ARG A 47 4.58 -18.27 5.11
N ILE A 48 3.73 -18.54 6.09
CA ILE A 48 4.17 -18.68 7.49
C ILE A 48 5.29 -19.72 7.67
N GLY A 49 5.28 -20.81 6.90
CA GLY A 49 6.31 -21.86 6.94
C GLY A 49 7.70 -21.42 6.45
N GLU A 50 7.80 -20.28 5.77
CA GLU A 50 9.07 -19.69 5.31
C GLU A 50 9.68 -18.76 6.37
N LEU A 51 8.90 -18.39 7.39
CA LEU A 51 9.27 -17.40 8.41
C LEU A 51 9.77 -18.09 9.69
N ARG A 52 10.72 -17.44 10.37
CA ARG A 52 11.31 -17.93 11.62
C ARG A 52 10.92 -17.04 12.79
N GLY A 53 10.88 -17.63 13.98
CA GLY A 53 10.60 -16.92 15.23
C GLY A 53 9.14 -16.47 15.36
N MET A 54 8.22 -17.04 14.59
CA MET A 54 6.79 -16.72 14.69
C MET A 54 6.13 -17.52 15.81
N GLN A 55 5.62 -16.82 16.81
CA GLN A 55 4.91 -17.38 17.96
C GLN A 55 3.40 -17.25 17.73
N PHE A 56 2.70 -18.38 17.75
CA PHE A 56 1.25 -18.42 17.56
C PHE A 56 0.53 -17.66 18.68
N LEU A 57 -0.42 -16.81 18.29
CA LEU A 57 -1.22 -16.02 19.20
C LEU A 57 -2.70 -16.47 19.21
N ALA A 58 -3.32 -16.53 18.04
CA ALA A 58 -4.75 -16.82 17.89
C ALA A 58 -5.09 -17.30 16.48
N GLU A 59 -6.26 -17.95 16.35
CA GLU A 59 -6.82 -18.39 15.07
C GLU A 59 -8.33 -18.08 15.04
N GLU A 60 -8.82 -17.63 13.89
CA GLU A 60 -10.23 -17.40 13.61
C GLU A 60 -10.55 -17.85 12.17
N GLY A 61 -11.05 -19.08 12.03
CA GLY A 61 -11.27 -19.70 10.73
C GLY A 61 -9.96 -19.85 9.96
N ASP A 62 -9.89 -19.25 8.77
CA ASP A 62 -8.67 -19.27 7.93
C ASP A 62 -7.64 -18.19 8.32
N LEU A 63 -7.93 -17.38 9.35
CA LEU A 63 -7.03 -16.35 9.86
C LEU A 63 -6.19 -16.89 11.00
N LYS A 64 -4.88 -16.68 10.93
CA LYS A 64 -3.94 -16.99 12.02
C LYS A 64 -3.12 -15.76 12.36
N PHE A 65 -2.91 -15.54 13.64
CA PHE A 65 -2.19 -14.39 14.16
C PHE A 65 -0.96 -14.84 14.95
N TYR A 66 0.13 -14.10 14.77
CA TYR A 66 1.42 -14.41 15.37
C TYR A 66 2.08 -13.15 15.91
N GLU A 67 2.97 -13.32 16.87
CA GLU A 67 4.02 -12.36 17.19
C GLU A 67 5.36 -12.89 16.67
N ARG A 68 6.32 -12.01 16.44
CA ARG A 68 7.67 -12.41 16.03
C ARG A 68 8.66 -12.15 17.15
N GLU A 69 9.47 -13.15 17.46
CA GLU A 69 10.51 -13.07 18.47
C GLU A 69 11.51 -11.95 18.15
N ASN A 70 11.92 -11.21 19.19
CA ASN A 70 12.94 -10.16 19.13
C ASN A 70 12.63 -9.04 18.13
N ASP A 71 11.35 -8.82 17.80
CA ASP A 71 10.98 -7.70 16.94
C ASP A 71 11.33 -6.37 17.61
N PRO A 72 11.97 -5.42 16.90
CA PRO A 72 12.24 -4.11 17.47
C PRO A 72 10.94 -3.40 17.89
N MET A 73 10.70 -3.21 19.19
CA MET A 73 9.49 -2.54 19.70
C MET A 73 9.57 -1.01 19.61
N LEU A 74 10.06 -0.54 18.47
CA LEU A 74 10.29 0.86 18.14
C LEU A 74 9.96 1.09 16.66
N LEU A 75 9.30 2.21 16.37
CA LEU A 75 9.13 2.75 15.03
C LEU A 75 9.65 4.19 15.06
N GLU A 76 10.84 4.39 14.50
CA GLU A 76 11.62 5.62 14.67
C GLU A 76 11.75 6.03 16.15
N ASN A 77 11.09 7.11 16.59
CA ASN A 77 11.11 7.59 17.97
C ASN A 77 9.90 7.13 18.81
N VAL A 78 9.01 6.30 18.25
CA VAL A 78 7.79 5.84 18.91
C VAL A 78 7.99 4.43 19.47
N ARG A 79 7.73 4.26 20.78
CA ARG A 79 7.73 2.95 21.43
C ARG A 79 6.44 2.20 21.10
N LEU A 80 6.58 0.93 20.76
CA LEU A 80 5.46 0.07 20.43
C LEU A 80 5.15 -0.83 21.61
N ASP A 81 3.87 -1.11 21.82
CA ASP A 81 3.41 -2.05 22.86
C ASP A 81 3.36 -3.47 22.34
N ARG A 82 2.95 -3.64 21.07
CA ARG A 82 2.75 -4.96 20.45
C ARG A 82 2.83 -4.89 18.94
N ILE A 83 3.31 -5.96 18.30
CA ILE A 83 3.21 -6.16 16.85
C ILE A 83 2.61 -7.53 16.59
N VAL A 84 1.49 -7.55 15.86
CA VAL A 84 0.78 -8.78 15.49
C VAL A 84 0.78 -8.94 13.97
N TYR A 85 1.15 -10.13 13.51
CA TYR A 85 1.21 -10.52 12.11
C TYR A 85 0.04 -11.44 11.80
N GLY A 86 -0.84 -11.02 10.89
CA GLY A 86 -1.99 -11.79 10.44
C GLY A 86 -1.75 -12.48 9.10
N PHE A 87 -2.17 -13.73 9.04
CA PHE A 87 -2.05 -14.62 7.89
C PHE A 87 -3.43 -15.12 7.51
N TYR A 88 -3.74 -15.10 6.21
CA TYR A 88 -4.94 -15.70 5.67
C TYR A 88 -4.54 -16.88 4.79
N LYS A 89 -5.05 -18.08 5.08
CA LYS A 89 -4.62 -19.33 4.41
C LYS A 89 -3.10 -19.45 4.36
N ASP A 90 -2.48 -19.23 5.52
CA ASP A 90 -1.03 -19.29 5.74
C ASP A 90 -0.20 -18.23 4.98
N GLN A 91 -0.83 -17.23 4.34
CA GLN A 91 -0.14 -16.14 3.63
C GLN A 91 -0.25 -14.80 4.37
N PHE A 92 0.87 -14.13 4.56
CA PHE A 92 0.96 -12.85 5.27
C PHE A 92 0.15 -11.76 4.56
N PHE A 93 -0.79 -11.12 5.27
CA PHE A 93 -1.62 -10.08 4.67
C PHE A 93 -1.84 -8.85 5.54
N THR A 94 -1.58 -8.93 6.85
CA THR A 94 -1.74 -7.76 7.71
C THR A 94 -0.71 -7.70 8.81
N ALA A 95 -0.22 -6.48 9.09
CA ALA A 95 0.57 -6.18 10.27
C ALA A 95 -0.16 -5.15 11.12
N MET A 96 -0.23 -5.40 12.42
CA MET A 96 -0.93 -4.59 13.39
C MET A 96 0.05 -4.14 14.47
N VAL A 97 0.37 -2.85 14.47
CA VAL A 97 1.29 -2.23 15.42
C VAL A 97 0.49 -1.45 16.45
N TYR A 98 0.59 -1.85 17.71
CA TYR A 98 -0.10 -1.22 18.83
C TYR A 98 0.84 -0.24 19.55
N TYR A 99 0.29 0.89 19.98
CA TYR A 99 1.00 1.95 20.67
C TYR A 99 0.08 2.64 21.69
N ALA A 100 0.67 3.42 22.58
CA ALA A 100 -0.03 4.16 23.62
C ALA A 100 0.16 5.67 23.46
N SER A 101 -0.72 6.47 24.06
CA SER A 101 -0.67 7.94 24.10
C SER A 101 -1.07 8.69 22.84
N LEU A 102 -1.58 9.91 23.05
CA LEU A 102 -1.89 10.87 21.99
C LEU A 102 -0.61 11.39 21.31
N ALA A 103 0.49 11.53 22.06
CA ALA A 103 1.75 12.00 21.52
C ALA A 103 2.29 11.03 20.46
N ASP A 104 2.24 9.72 20.73
CA ASP A 104 2.67 8.71 19.77
C ASP A 104 1.74 8.60 18.57
N PHE A 105 0.42 8.82 18.74
CA PHE A 105 -0.50 8.94 17.60
C PHE A 105 -0.10 10.06 16.64
N LEU A 106 0.21 11.25 17.18
CA LEU A 106 0.62 12.39 16.37
C LEU A 106 1.98 12.13 15.68
N ASN A 107 2.95 11.60 16.42
CA ASN A 107 4.26 11.22 15.87
C ASN A 107 4.12 10.18 14.76
N LEU A 108 3.32 9.13 14.97
CA LEU A 108 3.05 8.10 13.95
C LEU A 108 2.34 8.68 12.74
N LYS A 109 1.40 9.61 12.93
CA LYS A 109 0.77 10.32 11.80
C LYS A 109 1.82 11.03 10.96
N ASP A 110 2.74 11.76 11.58
CA ASP A 110 3.77 12.52 10.88
C ASP A 110 4.79 11.60 10.19
N ILE A 111 5.18 10.50 10.84
CA ILE A 111 6.07 9.48 10.26
C ILE A 111 5.42 8.85 9.03
N LEU A 112 4.18 8.37 9.15
CA LEU A 112 3.45 7.76 8.04
C LEU A 112 3.21 8.76 6.91
N SER A 113 2.91 10.03 7.24
CA SER A 113 2.71 11.07 6.24
C SER A 113 3.99 11.39 5.46
N ARG A 114 5.15 11.42 6.13
CA ARG A 114 6.44 11.57 5.44
C ARG A 114 6.74 10.39 4.51
N ASN A 115 6.43 9.17 4.94
CA ASN A 115 6.80 7.97 4.20
C ASN A 115 5.85 7.69 3.02
N HIS A 116 4.56 8.03 3.19
CA HIS A 116 3.48 7.62 2.28
C HIS A 116 2.66 8.81 1.74
N GLY A 117 3.04 10.06 2.01
CA GLY A 117 2.29 11.24 1.59
C GLY A 117 1.08 11.54 2.49
N GLU A 118 0.23 12.48 2.09
CA GLU A 118 -0.88 12.92 2.93
C GLU A 118 -1.97 11.85 3.09
N PRO A 119 -2.47 11.60 4.32
CA PRO A 119 -3.57 10.68 4.53
C PRO A 119 -4.89 11.27 4.04
N PHE A 120 -5.77 10.39 3.59
CA PHE A 120 -7.21 10.64 3.57
C PHE A 120 -7.76 10.61 5.00
N ARG A 121 -8.62 11.57 5.33
CA ARG A 121 -9.33 11.64 6.61
C ARG A 121 -10.82 11.85 6.36
N PRO A 122 -11.69 10.87 6.67
CA PRO A 122 -13.13 11.08 6.70
C PRO A 122 -13.51 12.12 7.75
N GLU A 123 -14.41 13.05 7.41
CA GLU A 123 -14.84 14.14 8.32
C GLU A 123 -15.44 13.60 9.63
N GLU A 124 -16.06 12.41 9.61
CA GLU A 124 -16.79 11.84 10.74
C GLU A 124 -15.92 11.01 11.71
N THR A 125 -14.63 10.80 11.42
CA THR A 125 -13.74 9.98 12.26
C THR A 125 -12.44 10.72 12.58
N PRO A 126 -12.43 11.64 13.57
CA PRO A 126 -11.28 12.50 13.83
C PRO A 126 -10.01 11.71 14.20
N ASN A 127 -10.16 10.52 14.75
CA ASN A 127 -9.04 9.70 15.24
C ASN A 127 -8.67 8.56 14.28
N ARG A 128 -8.94 8.73 12.98
CA ARG A 128 -8.57 7.77 11.94
C ARG A 128 -7.94 8.47 10.75
N TYR A 129 -6.82 7.92 10.29
CA TYR A 129 -6.13 8.36 9.08
C TYR A 129 -5.88 7.15 8.17
N PHE A 130 -6.09 7.35 6.88
CA PHE A 130 -6.03 6.30 5.87
C PHE A 130 -5.03 6.68 4.78
N TRP A 131 -4.14 5.76 4.44
CA TRP A 131 -3.37 5.81 3.21
C TRP A 131 -3.83 4.64 2.36
N SER A 132 -4.28 4.91 1.15
CA SER A 132 -4.71 3.86 0.23
C SER A 132 -3.77 3.81 -0.96
N GLY A 133 -3.14 2.65 -1.15
CA GLY A 133 -2.29 2.31 -2.29
C GLY A 133 -3.02 1.49 -3.34
N GLU A 134 -2.32 1.02 -4.35
CA GLU A 134 -2.74 -0.01 -5.30
C GLU A 134 -2.97 -1.36 -4.59
N GLN A 135 -2.00 -1.81 -3.80
CA GLN A 135 -2.01 -3.12 -3.14
C GLN A 135 -2.05 -3.04 -1.62
N ILE A 136 -1.57 -1.95 -1.03
CA ILE A 136 -1.50 -1.78 0.42
C ILE A 136 -2.43 -0.67 0.91
N ASP A 137 -3.22 -0.95 1.95
CA ASP A 137 -3.85 0.07 2.77
C ASP A 137 -3.14 0.21 4.11
N ILE A 138 -3.04 1.44 4.61
CA ILE A 138 -2.54 1.74 5.96
C ILE A 138 -3.62 2.50 6.71
N LEU A 139 -3.94 2.03 7.90
CA LEU A 139 -4.95 2.62 8.79
C LEU A 139 -4.35 2.91 10.15
N LEU A 140 -4.25 4.19 10.49
CA LEU A 140 -3.87 4.67 11.81
C LEU A 140 -5.14 5.02 12.59
N ILE A 141 -5.34 4.41 13.76
CA ILE A 141 -6.51 4.65 14.63
C ILE A 141 -6.04 4.97 16.05
N PHE A 142 -6.67 5.94 16.69
CA PHE A 142 -6.51 6.24 18.10
C PHE A 142 -7.84 6.19 18.86
N ASN A 143 -7.81 5.70 20.10
CA ASN A 143 -8.94 5.69 21.02
C ASN A 143 -8.62 6.54 22.25
N GLU A 144 -9.32 7.66 22.39
CA GLU A 144 -9.13 8.61 23.49
C GLU A 144 -9.53 8.04 24.86
N ASN A 145 -10.47 7.09 24.91
CA ASN A 145 -10.92 6.51 26.17
C ASN A 145 -9.87 5.57 26.77
N THR A 146 -9.14 4.84 25.92
CA THR A 146 -8.09 3.89 26.35
C THR A 146 -6.70 4.47 26.24
N LEU A 147 -6.56 5.68 25.67
CA LEU A 147 -5.28 6.32 25.33
C LEU A 147 -4.34 5.38 24.58
N SER A 148 -4.89 4.60 23.65
CA SER A 148 -4.13 3.64 22.86
C SER A 148 -4.63 3.60 21.43
N GLY A 149 -3.78 3.10 20.53
CA GLY A 149 -4.07 3.06 19.12
C GLY A 149 -3.41 1.91 18.38
N ARG A 150 -3.66 1.88 17.08
CA ARG A 150 -3.11 0.86 16.19
C ARG A 150 -2.82 1.43 14.81
N VAL A 151 -1.66 1.10 14.26
CA VAL A 151 -1.38 1.17 12.82
C VAL A 151 -1.63 -0.21 12.23
N SER A 152 -2.46 -0.31 11.20
CA SER A 152 -2.75 -1.56 10.52
C SER A 152 -2.35 -1.42 9.06
N TYR A 153 -1.50 -2.32 8.57
CA TYR A 153 -1.19 -2.48 7.16
C TYR A 153 -2.03 -3.64 6.61
N PHE A 154 -2.60 -3.50 5.42
CA PHE A 154 -3.41 -4.53 4.78
C PHE A 154 -3.00 -4.74 3.33
N PHE A 155 -2.69 -5.99 2.98
CA PHE A 155 -2.51 -6.42 1.61
C PHE A 155 -3.86 -6.74 0.97
N LYS A 156 -4.35 -5.80 0.15
CA LYS A 156 -5.68 -5.82 -0.47
C LYS A 156 -6.04 -7.12 -1.16
N PRO A 157 -5.16 -7.78 -1.95
CA PRO A 157 -5.53 -9.00 -2.66
C PRO A 157 -5.98 -10.13 -1.72
N LEU A 158 -5.36 -10.25 -0.55
CA LEU A 158 -5.73 -11.27 0.43
C LEU A 158 -6.83 -10.78 1.37
N GLN A 159 -6.85 -9.49 1.74
CA GLN A 159 -7.93 -8.92 2.53
C GLN A 159 -9.29 -9.10 1.84
N LYS A 160 -9.40 -8.78 0.55
CA LYS A 160 -10.64 -8.96 -0.23
C LYS A 160 -11.11 -10.42 -0.26
N GLN A 161 -10.18 -11.38 -0.29
CA GLN A 161 -10.50 -12.80 -0.22
C GLN A 161 -10.98 -13.23 1.17
N ALA A 162 -10.43 -12.63 2.22
CA ALA A 162 -10.86 -12.86 3.59
C ALA A 162 -12.25 -12.28 3.88
N GLU A 163 -12.54 -11.07 3.38
CA GLU A 163 -13.81 -10.36 3.56
C GLU A 163 -14.96 -10.97 2.72
N GLY A 164 -14.68 -11.42 1.49
CA GLY A 164 -15.69 -11.99 0.58
C GLY A 164 -16.26 -13.35 1.00
N ARG A 165 -16.10 -13.75 2.27
CA ARG A 165 -16.61 -15.00 2.87
C ARG A 165 -17.62 -14.77 4.00
N GLN A 166 -17.93 -13.51 4.32
CA GLN A 166 -18.97 -13.15 5.31
C GLN A 166 -20.37 -13.16 4.68
#